data_AF-R7Y2L8-F1
#
_entry.id   AF-R7Y2L8-F1
#
_cell.length_a   1.000
_cell.length_b   1.000
_cell.length_c   1.000
_cell.angle_alpha   90.00
_cell.angle_beta   90.00
_cell.angle_gamma   90.00
#
_symmetry.space_group_name_H-M   'P 1'
#
loop_
_entity.id
_entity.type
_entity.pdbx_description
1 polymer ?
#
loop_
_entity_poly.entity_id
_entity_poly.type
_entity_poly.pdbx_seq_one_letter_code
_entity_poly.pdbx_strand_id
1 'polypeptide(L)' 'MQRRVPKSGQIMVAGQRLRVSPTYAGTIVTIIVDDHHLRVLDGARELSLHARTTTKTIRNFNAH' A
#
# COMPACT_ATOMS: atom_id res chain seq x y z
N MET A 1 0.41 3.26 -6.98
CA MET A 1 1.80 3.66 -6.61
C MET A 1 2.57 2.44 -6.10
N GLN A 2 3.91 2.45 -6.13
CA GLN A 2 4.72 1.31 -5.65
C GLN A 2 5.51 1.66 -4.39
N ARG A 3 5.66 0.70 -3.47
CA ARG A 3 6.51 0.82 -2.27
C ARG A 3 7.24 -0.48 -2.02
N ARG A 4 8.47 -0.37 -1.52
CA ARG A 4 9.21 -1.53 -1.00
C ARG A 4 8.76 -1.83 0.42
N VAL A 5 8.46 -3.09 0.72
CA VAL A 5 8.11 -3.53 2.07
C VAL A 5 9.38 -3.56 2.93
N PRO A 6 9.47 -2.80 4.04
CA PRO A 6 10.60 -2.86 4.95
C PRO A 6 10.56 -4.14 5.79
N LYS A 7 11.65 -4.45 6.51
CA LYS A 7 11.72 -5.62 7.42
C LYS A 7 10.61 -5.64 8.49
N SER A 8 10.05 -4.48 8.86
CA SER A 8 8.93 -4.38 9.79
C SER A 8 7.59 -4.84 9.20
N GLY A 9 7.49 -5.06 7.88
CA GLY A 9 6.27 -5.49 7.22
C GLY A 9 5.17 -4.42 7.15
N GLN A 10 5.50 -3.17 7.44
CA GLN A 10 4.56 -2.06 7.46
C GLN A 10 5.02 -0.93 6.54
N ILE A 11 4.11 -0.42 5.72
CA ILE A 11 4.37 0.70 4.80
C ILE A 11 3.55 1.92 5.20
N MET A 12 4.02 3.10 4.80
CA MET A 12 3.32 4.37 5.04
C MET A 12 2.70 4.88 3.74
N VAL A 13 1.40 5.20 3.78
CA VAL A 13 0.61 5.66 2.65
C VAL A 13 -0.28 6.80 3.12
N ALA A 14 -0.10 8.01 2.57
CA ALA A 14 -0.93 9.18 2.93
C ALA A 14 -0.99 9.53 4.43
N GLY A 15 0.04 9.14 5.20
CA GLY A 15 0.07 9.29 6.67
C GLY A 15 -0.62 8.15 7.42
N GLN A 16 -1.21 7.18 6.72
CA GLN A 16 -1.74 5.94 7.28
C GLN A 16 -0.69 4.82 7.19
N ARG A 17 -0.61 4.00 8.23
CA ARG A 17 0.29 2.85 8.30
C ARG A 17 -0.45 1.59 7.88
N LEU A 18 0.03 0.91 6.84
CA LEU A 18 -0.58 -0.31 6.31
C LEU A 18 0.28 -1.52 6.69
N ARG A 19 -0.36 -2.51 7.31
CA ARG A 19 0.28 -3.79 7.61
C ARG A 19 0.18 -4.68 6.38
N VAL A 20 1.32 -5.13 5.87
CA VAL A 20 1.39 -6.10 4.78
C VAL A 20 1.74 -7.44 5.40
N SER A 21 3.01 -7.65 5.73
CA SER A 21 3.55 -8.68 6.60
C SER A 21 5.08 -8.62 6.47
N PRO A 22 5.87 -8.91 7.52
CA PRO A 22 7.32 -9.05 7.40
C PRO A 22 7.77 -10.12 6.40
N THR A 23 6.91 -11.10 6.09
CA THR A 23 7.18 -12.16 5.11
C THR A 23 7.44 -11.63 3.70
N TYR A 24 6.89 -10.46 3.36
CA TYR A 24 7.08 -9.82 2.06
C TYR A 24 8.21 -8.78 2.08
N ALA A 25 9.03 -8.71 3.15
CA ALA A 25 10.11 -7.75 3.26
C ALA A 25 11.06 -7.83 2.04
N GLY A 26 11.41 -6.68 1.50
CA GLY A 26 12.22 -6.56 0.29
C GLY A 26 11.42 -6.54 -1.02
N THR A 27 10.17 -7.01 -1.02
CA THR A 27 9.26 -7.04 -2.17
C THR A 27 8.75 -5.65 -2.51
N ILE A 28 8.57 -5.37 -3.81
CA ILE A 28 7.93 -4.15 -4.30
C ILE A 28 6.45 -4.44 -4.46
N VAL A 29 5.62 -3.76 -3.67
CA VAL A 29 4.16 -3.91 -3.72
C VAL A 29 3.52 -2.70 -4.38
N THR A 30 2.42 -2.94 -5.07
CA THR A 30 1.57 -1.91 -5.67
C THR A 30 0.44 -1.57 -4.72
N ILE A 31 0.31 -0.30 -4.35
CA ILE A 31 -0.80 0.21 -3.59
C ILE A 31 -1.80 0.87 -4.54
N ILE A 32 -3.01 0.32 -4.57
CA ILE A 32 -4.19 0.93 -5.20
C ILE A 32 -4.95 1.67 -4.11
N VAL A 33 -5.27 2.92 -4.42
CA VAL A 33 -6.00 3.82 -3.53
C VAL A 33 -7.37 4.01 -4.15
N ASP A 34 -8.38 3.59 -3.42
CA ASP A 34 -9.79 3.81 -3.71
C ASP A 34 -10.33 4.92 -2.78
N ASP A 35 -11.58 5.29 -2.94
CA ASP A 35 -12.25 6.28 -2.07
C ASP A 35 -12.38 5.76 -0.64
N HIS A 36 -12.66 4.47 -0.49
CA HIS A 36 -12.90 3.85 0.82
C HIS A 36 -11.79 2.90 1.27
N HIS A 37 -10.92 2.46 0.34
CA HIS A 37 -9.97 1.38 0.62
C HIS A 37 -8.56 1.63 0.07
N LEU A 38 -7.59 0.97 0.68
CA LEU A 38 -6.21 0.88 0.26
C LEU A 38 -5.89 -0.60 0.05
N ARG A 39 -5.69 -1.01 -1.21
CA ARG A 39 -5.32 -2.38 -1.59
C ARG A 39 -3.83 -2.47 -1.79
N VAL A 40 -3.20 -3.48 -1.22
CA VAL A 40 -1.79 -3.80 -1.43
C VAL A 40 -1.70 -5.06 -2.27
N LEU A 41 -1.04 -4.95 -3.42
CA LEU A 41 -0.88 -6.00 -4.40
C LEU A 41 0.59 -6.37 -4.58
N ASP A 42 0.86 -7.64 -4.84
CA ASP A 42 2.11 -8.13 -5.42
C ASP A 42 1.80 -8.71 -6.81
N GLY A 43 2.10 -7.93 -7.86
CA GLY A 43 1.59 -8.19 -9.21
C GLY A 43 0.05 -8.19 -9.22
N ALA A 44 -0.55 -9.35 -9.53
CA ALA A 44 -2.00 -9.56 -9.55
C ALA A 44 -2.57 -10.08 -8.22
N ARG A 45 -1.73 -10.42 -7.24
CA ARG A 45 -2.16 -11.01 -5.97
C ARG A 45 -2.44 -9.93 -4.94
N GLU A 46 -3.64 -9.93 -4.36
CA GLU A 46 -3.95 -9.10 -3.19
C GLU A 46 -3.29 -9.67 -1.93
N LEU A 47 -2.47 -8.83 -1.29
CA LEU A 47 -1.80 -9.14 -0.04
C LEU A 47 -2.62 -8.66 1.16
N SER A 48 -3.20 -7.46 1.06
CA SER A 48 -4.04 -6.90 2.11
C SER A 48 -4.94 -5.77 1.62
N LEU A 49 -6.06 -5.62 2.32
CA LEU A 49 -7.04 -4.55 2.14
C LEU A 49 -7.16 -3.78 3.45
N HIS A 50 -7.09 -2.45 3.38
CA HIS A 50 -7.26 -1.56 4.53
C HIS A 50 -8.33 -0.51 4.25
N ALA A 51 -9.16 -0.19 5.24
CA ALA A 51 -10.03 0.98 5.13
C ALA A 51 -9.17 2.25 5.06
N ARG A 52 -9.54 3.17 4.17
CA ARG A 52 -8.87 4.47 4.04
C ARG A 52 -9.38 5.39 5.14
N THR A 53 -8.51 5.77 6.07
CA THR A 53 -8.86 6.64 7.20
C THR A 53 -8.46 8.11 6.98
N THR A 54 -7.91 8.42 5.81
CA THR A 54 -7.40 9.75 5.46
C THR A 54 -7.96 10.24 4.13
N THR A 55 -8.51 11.45 4.14
CA THR A 55 -9.02 12.14 2.95
C THR A 55 -7.92 12.90 2.20
N LYS A 56 -6.67 12.87 2.69
CA LYS A 56 -5.55 13.55 2.03
C LYS A 56 -5.39 13.03 0.61
N THR A 57 -5.30 13.95 -0.35
CA THR A 57 -5.02 13.65 -1.74
C THR A 57 -3.63 13.03 -1.86
N ILE A 58 -3.56 11.83 -2.44
CA ILE A 58 -2.28 11.18 -2.74
C ILE A 58 -1.81 11.73 -4.07
N ARG A 59 -0.93 12.73 -4.07
CA ARG A 59 -0.48 13.44 -5.29
C ARG A 59 0.41 12.62 -6.24
N ASN A 60 0.78 11.38 -5.91
CA ASN A 60 1.65 10.54 -6.75
C ASN A 60 0.89 9.36 -7.39
N PHE A 61 -0.23 9.67 -8.05
CA PHE A 61 -0.83 8.77 -9.03
C PHE A 61 -0.06 8.86 -10.36
N ASN A 62 1.07 8.16 -10.45
CA ASN A 62 1.49 7.65 -11.77
C ASN A 62 0.81 6.29 -11.92
N ALA A 63 -0.38 6.32 -12.52
CA ALA A 63 -0.92 5.19 -13.25
C ALA A 63 -0.37 5.31 -14.68
N HIS A 64 0.52 4.41 -15.06
CA HIS A 64 0.86 4.15 -16.45
C HIS A 64 0.16 2.85 -16.86
#